data_AF-A0A0F3GKP7-F1
#
_entry.id   AF-A0A0F3GKP7-F1
#
_cell.length_a   1.000
_cell.length_b   1.000
_cell.length_c   1.000
_cell.angle_alpha   90.00
_cell.angle_beta   90.00
_cell.angle_gamma   90.00
#
_symmetry.space_group_name_H-M   'P 1'
#
loop_
_entity.id
_entity.type
_entity.pdbx_description
1 polymer ?
#
loop_
_entity_poly.entity_id
_entity_poly.type
_entity_poly.pdbx_seq_one_letter_code
_entity_poly.pdbx_strand_id
1 'polypeptide(L)'
;MKAAVSAMGYDKSSIDILIVQLATLLRNGVAVSMSTRRAEFISLREIIDEIGVDVARFIFLMRRLDSHLDFDIEVAKSTLTSKESAEETVLAAT
;
A
#
# COMPACT_ATOMS: atom_id res chain seq x y z
N MET A 1 9.05 -1.53 -24.68
CA MET A 1 8.08 -0.42 -24.81
C MET A 1 8.66 0.81 -25.49
N LYS A 2 9.65 1.53 -24.91
CA LYS A 2 10.23 2.74 -25.56
C LYS A 2 10.80 2.49 -26.97
N ALA A 3 11.40 1.32 -27.21
CA ALA A 3 11.86 0.93 -28.54
C ALA A 3 10.71 0.77 -29.55
N ALA A 4 9.57 0.20 -29.13
CA ALA A 4 8.39 0.05 -29.99
C ALA A 4 7.76 1.42 -30.32
N VAL A 5 7.70 2.33 -29.35
CA VAL A 5 7.24 3.72 -29.56
C VAL A 5 8.09 4.43 -30.61
N SER A 6 9.42 4.30 -30.50
CA SER A 6 10.35 4.83 -31.49
C SER A 6 10.19 4.19 -32.87
N ALA A 7 9.94 2.89 -32.95
CA ALA A 7 9.71 2.17 -34.21
C ALA A 7 8.41 2.59 -34.90
N MET A 8 7.42 3.08 -34.14
CA MET A 8 6.17 3.62 -34.67
C MET A 8 6.27 5.11 -35.06
N GLY A 9 7.45 5.72 -34.98
CA GLY A 9 7.67 7.13 -35.37
C GLY A 9 7.30 8.16 -34.32
N TYR A 10 7.02 7.74 -33.08
CA TYR A 10 6.73 8.64 -31.96
C TYR A 10 7.98 8.93 -31.11
N ASP A 11 7.98 10.08 -30.44
CA ASP A 11 9.06 10.46 -29.53
C ASP A 11 9.08 9.58 -28.27
N LYS A 12 10.27 9.21 -27.78
CA LYS A 12 10.41 8.31 -26.62
C LYS A 12 9.97 8.96 -25.29
N SER A 13 9.88 10.28 -25.21
CA SER A 13 9.36 11.03 -24.07
C SER A 13 7.83 11.06 -24.03
N SER A 14 7.15 10.64 -25.10
CA SER A 14 5.68 10.49 -25.11
C SER A 14 5.18 9.36 -24.20
N ILE A 15 6.08 8.55 -23.62
CA ILE A 15 5.72 7.47 -22.70
C ILE A 15 6.60 7.47 -21.44
N ASP A 16 5.93 7.55 -20.30
CA ASP A 16 6.50 7.29 -18.99
C ASP A 16 6.06 5.92 -18.48
N ILE A 17 7.02 5.15 -17.96
CA ILE A 17 6.80 3.78 -17.48
C ILE A 17 7.14 3.79 -15.99
N LEU A 18 6.10 3.78 -15.17
CA LEU A 18 6.23 3.68 -13.72
C LEU A 18 6.15 2.20 -13.34
N ILE A 19 7.25 1.66 -12.81
CA ILE A 19 7.31 0.29 -12.31
C ILE A 19 7.19 0.34 -10.80
N VAL A 20 6.13 -0.28 -10.29
CA VAL A 20 5.91 -0.41 -8.85
C VAL A 20 6.49 -1.73 -8.36
N GLN A 21 7.14 -1.69 -7.19
CA GLN A 21 7.57 -2.91 -6.52
C GLN A 21 6.39 -3.62 -5.85
N LEU A 22 6.52 -4.94 -5.71
CA LEU A 22 5.56 -5.74 -4.95
C LEU A 22 5.67 -5.42 -3.46
N ALA A 23 4.51 -5.32 -2.81
CA ALA A 23 4.44 -5.19 -1.37
C ALA A 23 4.47 -6.57 -0.70
N THR A 24 5.16 -6.65 0.44
CA THR A 24 5.14 -7.82 1.32
C THR A 24 4.10 -7.58 2.40
N LEU A 25 3.12 -8.48 2.54
CA LEU A 25 2.13 -8.37 3.60
C LEU A 25 2.66 -9.05 4.87
N LEU A 26 2.69 -8.31 5.97
CA LEU A 26 3.08 -8.77 7.29
C LEU A 26 1.89 -8.68 8.26
N ARG A 27 1.87 -9.58 9.25
CA ARG A 27 0.99 -9.50 10.41
C ARG A 27 1.81 -9.81 11.65
N ASN A 28 1.88 -8.87 12.60
CA ASN A 28 2.74 -8.98 13.78
C ASN A 28 4.22 -9.23 13.42
N GLY A 29 4.72 -8.56 12.37
CA GLY A 29 6.09 -8.73 11.88
C GLY A 29 6.36 -10.05 11.15
N VAL A 30 5.36 -10.92 10.99
CA VAL A 30 5.51 -12.21 10.28
C VAL A 30 4.87 -12.13 8.91
N ALA A 31 5.58 -12.59 7.88
CA ALA A 31 5.06 -12.61 6.51
C ALA A 31 3.83 -13.51 6.41
N VAL A 32 2.76 -12.95 5.82
CA VAL A 32 1.54 -13.70 5.57
C VAL A 32 1.78 -14.64 4.39
N SER A 33 1.66 -15.95 4.63
CA SER A 33 1.79 -16.94 3.57
C SER A 33 0.56 -16.92 2.68
N MET A 34 0.77 -16.76 1.37
CA MET A 34 -0.25 -16.90 0.34
C MET A 34 0.09 -18.07 -0.58
N SER A 35 -0.93 -18.71 -1.15
CA SER A 35 -0.77 -19.87 -2.04
C SER A 35 -1.61 -19.71 -3.29
N THR A 36 -0.94 -19.54 -4.43
CA THR A 36 -1.59 -19.50 -5.75
C THR A 36 -2.24 -20.83 -6.13
N ARG A 37 -1.66 -21.95 -5.69
CA ARG A 37 -2.17 -23.31 -5.99
C ARG A 37 -3.39 -23.69 -5.16
N ARG A 38 -3.49 -23.19 -3.93
CA ARG A 38 -4.63 -23.42 -3.03
C ARG A 38 -5.67 -22.31 -3.08
N ALA A 39 -5.47 -21.30 -3.93
CA ALA A 39 -6.28 -20.09 -3.99
C ALA A 39 -6.40 -19.35 -2.64
N GLU A 40 -5.33 -19.40 -1.83
CA GLU A 40 -5.24 -18.66 -0.57
C GLU A 40 -4.55 -17.32 -0.84
N PHE A 41 -5.33 -16.24 -0.86
CA PHE A 41 -4.84 -14.87 -0.96
C PHE A 41 -5.72 -13.96 -0.13
N ILE A 42 -5.14 -12.85 0.33
CA ILE A 42 -5.88 -11.79 1.01
C ILE A 42 -6.18 -10.73 -0.04
N SER A 43 -7.45 -10.38 -0.23
CA SER A 43 -7.79 -9.31 -1.15
C SER A 43 -7.42 -7.95 -0.57
N LEU A 44 -7.08 -6.99 -1.45
CA LEU A 44 -6.87 -5.60 -1.04
C LEU A 44 -8.13 -5.03 -0.35
N ARG A 45 -9.32 -5.52 -0.74
CA ARG A 45 -10.60 -5.09 -0.14
C ARG A 45 -10.68 -5.50 1.33
N GLU A 46 -10.35 -6.75 1.66
CA GLU A 46 -10.29 -7.22 3.05
C GLU A 46 -9.33 -6.38 3.90
N ILE A 47 -8.17 -6.02 3.35
CA ILE A 47 -7.20 -5.16 4.05
C ILE A 47 -7.81 -3.77 4.27
N ILE A 48 -8.39 -3.15 3.24
CA ILE A 48 -9.01 -1.82 3.35
C ILE A 48 -10.16 -1.83 4.35
N ASP A 49 -10.99 -2.88 4.36
CA ASP A 49 -12.09 -3.03 5.31
C ASP A 49 -11.56 -3.20 6.75
N GLU A 50 -10.37 -3.79 6.92
CA GLU A 50 -9.73 -4.02 8.23
C GLU A 50 -9.00 -2.79 8.79
N ILE A 51 -8.39 -1.93 7.95
CA ILE A 51 -7.57 -0.78 8.39
C ILE A 51 -8.10 0.60 7.95
N GLY A 52 -9.17 0.64 7.19
CA GLY A 52 -9.69 1.86 6.59
C GLY A 52 -8.93 2.33 5.35
N VAL A 53 -9.65 3.01 4.46
CA VAL A 53 -9.16 3.48 3.16
C VAL A 53 -8.04 4.52 3.28
N ASP A 54 -8.13 5.43 4.26
CA ASP A 54 -7.19 6.54 4.39
C ASP A 54 -5.81 6.07 4.84
N VAL A 55 -5.77 5.13 5.79
CA VAL A 55 -4.52 4.55 6.27
C VAL A 55 -3.87 3.70 5.19
N ALA A 56 -4.66 2.90 4.46
CA ALA A 56 -4.16 2.13 3.32
C ALA A 56 -3.48 3.07 2.29
N ARG A 57 -4.17 4.14 1.88
CA ARG A 57 -3.61 5.13 0.93
C ARG A 57 -2.35 5.79 1.47
N PHE A 58 -2.35 6.17 2.74
CA PHE A 58 -1.21 6.81 3.37
C PHE A 58 0.04 5.92 3.33
N ILE A 59 -0.10 4.64 3.67
CA ILE A 59 1.02 3.68 3.66
C ILE A 59 1.61 3.53 2.25
N PHE A 60 0.77 3.38 1.22
CA PHE A 60 1.23 3.26 -0.15
C PHE A 60 1.92 4.55 -0.68
N LEU A 61 1.52 5.72 -0.18
CA LEU A 61 2.11 7.00 -0.58
C LEU A 61 3.39 7.34 0.19
N MET A 62 3.60 6.76 1.37
CA MET A 62 4.77 7.03 2.21
C MET A 62 6.06 6.42 1.65
N ARG A 63 5.95 5.43 0.75
CA ARG A 63 7.08 4.78 0.09
C ARG A 63 7.21 5.21 -1.36
N ARG A 64 8.45 5.20 -1.85
CA ARG A 64 8.73 5.43 -3.26
C ARG A 64 8.24 4.23 -4.07
N LEU A 65 7.81 4.49 -5.31
CA LEU A 65 7.31 3.47 -6.24
C LEU A 65 8.31 2.31 -6.47
N ASP A 66 9.60 2.62 -6.44
CA ASP A 66 10.70 1.70 -6.71
C ASP A 66 11.25 0.99 -5.45
N SER A 67 10.69 1.26 -4.28
CA SER A 67 11.15 0.69 -3.00
C SER A 67 10.27 -0.47 -2.53
N HIS A 68 10.89 -1.44 -1.85
CA HIS A 68 10.15 -2.50 -1.16
C HIS A 68 9.23 -1.89 -0.09
N LEU A 69 7.98 -2.36 -0.06
CA LEU A 69 6.98 -1.96 0.92
C LEU A 69 6.61 -3.17 1.77
N ASP A 70 7.01 -3.14 3.03
CA ASP A 70 6.53 -4.08 4.04
C ASP A 70 5.27 -3.49 4.68
N PHE A 71 4.14 -4.12 4.42
CA PHE A 71 2.82 -3.68 4.85
C PHE A 71 2.42 -4.49 6.08
N ASP A 72 2.60 -3.96 7.28
CA ASP A 72 2.14 -4.62 8.51
C ASP A 72 0.73 -4.15 8.90
N ILE A 73 -0.20 -5.10 8.92
CA ILE A 73 -1.61 -4.84 9.21
C ILE A 73 -1.82 -4.34 10.65
N GLU A 74 -1.07 -4.86 11.62
CA GLU A 74 -1.26 -4.49 13.02
C GLU A 74 -0.69 -3.10 13.33
N VAL A 75 0.42 -2.75 12.66
CA VAL A 75 0.96 -1.37 12.70
C VAL A 75 -0.03 -0.39 12.05
N ALA A 76 -0.62 -0.77 10.91
CA ALA A 76 -1.63 0.04 10.24
C ALA A 76 -2.86 0.28 11.13
N LYS A 77 -3.35 -0.76 11.84
CA LYS A 77 -4.45 -0.61 12.82
C LYS A 77 -4.12 0.31 13.98
N SER A 78 -2.95 0.16 14.59
CA SER A 78 -2.57 1.01 15.73
C SER A 78 -2.46 2.49 15.36
N THR A 79 -2.16 2.78 14.09
CA THR A 79 -2.16 4.15 13.53
C THR A 79 -3.58 4.76 13.46
N LEU A 80 -4.64 3.94 13.37
CA LEU A 80 -6.03 4.40 13.51
C LEU A 80 -6.35 4.77 14.96
N THR A 81 -6.02 3.89 15.90
CA THR A 81 -6.37 4.05 17.32
C THR A 81 -5.67 5.25 17.96
N SER A 82 -4.48 5.60 17.48
CA SER A 82 -3.74 6.77 17.93
C SER A 82 -4.29 8.10 17.38
N LYS A 83 -5.17 8.08 16.37
CA LYS A 83 -5.95 9.27 15.96
C LYS A 83 -7.19 9.50 16.82
N GLU A 84 -7.89 8.43 17.24
CA GLU A 84 -9.06 8.57 18.14
C GLU A 84 -8.66 9.16 19.51
N SER A 85 -7.52 8.74 20.08
CA SER A 85 -7.01 9.30 21.35
C SER A 85 -6.60 10.79 21.26
N ALA A 86 -6.20 11.26 20.07
CA ALA A 86 -5.81 12.66 19.87
C ALA A 86 -7.03 13.59 19.76
N GLU A 87 -8.14 13.15 19.18
CA GLU A 87 -9.37 13.94 19.09
C GLU A 87 -10.15 13.98 20.42
N GLU A 88 -10.15 12.89 21.20
CA GLU A 88 -10.83 12.83 22.50
C GLU A 88 -10.14 13.71 23.56
N THR A 89 -8.81 13.86 23.50
CA THR A 89 -8.04 14.72 24.41
C THR A 89 -8.33 16.21 24.19
N VAL A 90 -8.63 16.62 22.95
CA VAL A 90 -8.97 18.03 22.64
C VAL A 90 -10.40 18.36 23.07
N LEU A 91 -11.34 17.42 22.93
CA LEU A 91 -12.73 17.62 23.36
C LEU A 91 -12.89 17.61 24.90
N ALA A 92 -12.07 16.83 25.62
CA ALA A 92 -12.06 16.83 27.09
C ALA A 92 -11.38 18.07 27.71
N ALA A 93 -10.65 18.86 26.91
CA ALA A 93 -9.94 20.06 27.34
C ALA A 93 -10.66 21.37 26.99
N THR A 94 -11.90 21.30 26.48
CA THR A 94 -12.75 22.47 26.16
C THR A 94 -14.00 22.46 27.04
#